data_AF-A0AAV4UTA6-F1
#
_entry.id   AF-A0AAV4UTA6-F1
#
_cell.length_a   1.000
_cell.length_b   1.000
_cell.length_c   1.000
_cell.angle_alpha   90.00
_cell.angle_beta   90.00
_cell.angle_gamma   90.00
#
_symmetry.space_group_name_H-M   'P 1'
#
loop_
_entity.id
_entity.type
_entity.pdbx_description
1 polymer ?
#
loop_
_entity_poly.entity_id
_entity_poly.type
_entity_poly.pdbx_seq_one_letter_code
_entity_poly.pdbx_strand_id
1 'polypeptide(L)'
;MHLTRRMDKYHDGSTLEGLKIFSMIVSVASGISVGVFTILAFFNKQSFSLKGSNYYSSAVFSGICLATSIELYVMAQWYQNALRASALEARATELSSNSYSLRPTTSAVVNA
;
A
#
# COMPACT_ATOMS: atom_id res chain seq x y z
N MET A 1 -5.14 27.84 1.12
CA MET A 1 -5.46 26.41 1.33
C MET A 1 -4.81 25.43 0.33
N HIS A 2 -4.05 25.87 -0.68
CA HIS A 2 -3.40 24.94 -1.63
C HIS A 2 -2.12 24.25 -1.10
N LEU A 3 -1.43 24.86 -0.14
CA LEU A 3 -0.17 24.35 0.42
C LEU A 3 -0.36 23.17 1.38
N THR A 4 -1.36 23.23 2.27
CA THR A 4 -1.71 22.14 3.19
C THR A 4 -2.10 20.87 2.43
N ARG A 5 -2.89 21.01 1.36
CA ARG A 5 -3.30 19.89 0.51
C ARG A 5 -2.13 19.23 -0.25
N ARG A 6 -1.06 19.97 -0.55
CA ARG A 6 0.18 19.41 -1.11
C ARG A 6 1.00 18.71 -0.03
N MET A 7 1.07 19.27 1.17
CA MET A 7 1.81 18.70 2.29
C MET A 7 1.21 17.36 2.75
N ASP A 8 -0.11 17.26 2.86
CA ASP A 8 -0.79 16.00 3.20
C ASP A 8 -0.52 14.92 2.14
N LYS A 9 -0.51 15.30 0.86
CA LYS A 9 -0.26 14.37 -0.25
C LYS A 9 1.17 13.84 -0.27
N TYR A 10 2.15 14.68 0.08
CA TYR A 10 3.55 14.27 0.21
C TYR A 10 3.78 13.40 1.46
N HIS A 11 3.12 13.73 2.56
CA HIS A 11 3.20 12.96 3.79
C HIS A 11 2.58 11.56 3.61
N ASP A 12 1.39 11.48 3.03
CA ASP A 12 0.73 10.20 2.73
C ASP A 12 1.55 9.33 1.78
N GLY A 13 2.17 9.93 0.76
CA GLY A 13 3.02 9.19 -0.18
C GLY A 13 4.21 8.51 0.49
N SER A 14 4.95 9.26 1.33
CA SER A 14 6.11 8.73 2.04
C SER A 14 5.73 7.71 3.10
N THR A 15 4.63 7.93 3.83
CA THR A 15 4.16 7.00 4.86
C THR A 15 3.69 5.68 4.24
N LEU A 16 3.04 5.73 3.08
CA LEU A 16 2.51 4.56 2.39
C LEU A 16 3.59 3.70 1.75
N GLU A 17 4.67 4.31 1.23
CA GLU A 17 5.86 3.57 0.79
C GLU A 17 6.58 2.92 1.97
N GLY A 18 6.73 3.64 3.09
CA GLY A 18 7.27 3.09 4.33
C GLY A 18 6.46 1.88 4.84
N LEU A 19 5.14 1.97 4.77
CA LEU A 19 4.24 0.88 5.18
C LEU A 19 4.40 -0.37 4.30
N LYS A 20 4.59 -0.21 2.99
CA LYS A 20 4.85 -1.34 2.08
C LYS A 20 6.17 -2.04 2.39
N ILE A 21 7.24 -1.26 2.59
CA ILE A 21 8.57 -1.80 2.92
C ILE A 21 8.52 -2.52 4.26
N PHE A 22 7.90 -1.91 5.27
CA PHE A 22 7.72 -2.52 6.59
C PHE A 22 6.94 -3.83 6.49
N SER A 23 5.82 -3.82 5.76
CA SER A 23 4.99 -5.02 5.56
C SER A 23 5.75 -6.13 4.83
N MET A 24 6.58 -5.80 3.85
CA MET A 24 7.44 -6.76 3.16
C MET A 24 8.47 -7.39 4.10
N ILE A 25 9.16 -6.58 4.92
CA ILE A 25 10.14 -7.07 5.89
C ILE A 25 9.47 -7.99 6.92
N VAL A 26 8.34 -7.58 7.47
CA VAL A 26 7.56 -8.37 8.44
C VAL A 26 7.08 -9.68 7.82
N SER A 27 6.64 -9.66 6.56
CA SER A 27 6.20 -10.87 5.85
C SER A 27 7.33 -11.89 5.72
N VAL A 28 8.51 -11.47 5.27
CA VAL A 28 9.69 -12.36 5.13
C VAL A 28 10.12 -12.91 6.48
N ALA A 29 10.26 -12.06 7.50
CA ALA A 29 10.65 -12.48 8.85
C ALA A 29 9.64 -13.45 9.47
N SER A 30 8.34 -13.18 9.28
CA SER A 30 7.27 -14.04 9.76
C SER A 30 7.25 -15.38 9.01
N GLY A 31 7.51 -15.40 7.71
CA GLY A 31 7.59 -16.62 6.91
C GLY A 31 8.72 -17.55 7.36
N ILE A 32 9.90 -16.97 7.62
CA ILE A 32 11.02 -17.72 8.20
C ILE A 32 10.66 -18.25 9.59
N SER A 33 10.02 -17.43 10.42
CA SER A 33 9.62 -17.81 11.78
C SER A 33 8.61 -18.97 11.77
N VAL A 34 7.60 -18.93 10.90
CA VAL A 34 6.63 -20.03 10.73
C VAL A 34 7.37 -21.32 10.39
N GLY A 35 8.28 -21.27 9.41
CA GLY A 35 9.06 -22.43 8.99
C GLY A 35 9.92 -23.01 10.12
N VAL A 36 10.67 -22.16 10.82
CA VAL A 36 11.53 -22.59 11.92
C VAL A 36 10.72 -23.21 13.06
N PHE A 37 9.64 -22.55 13.50
CA PHE A 37 8.83 -23.04 14.61
C PHE A 37 8.06 -24.32 14.27
N THR A 38 7.55 -24.45 13.04
CA THR A 38 6.91 -25.70 12.60
C THR A 38 7.91 -26.85 12.56
N ILE A 39 9.11 -26.63 11.99
CA ILE A 39 10.18 -27.63 11.97
C ILE A 39 10.56 -28.06 13.40
N LEU A 40 10.80 -27.11 14.31
CA LEU A 40 11.13 -27.39 15.71
C LEU A 40 10.01 -28.16 16.43
N ALA A 41 8.75 -27.87 16.14
CA ALA A 41 7.61 -28.58 16.70
C ALA A 41 7.60 -30.06 16.26
N PHE A 42 7.90 -30.33 14.98
CA PHE A 42 8.02 -31.69 14.44
C PHE A 42 9.19 -32.45 15.05
N PHE A 43 10.38 -31.85 15.14
CA PHE A 43 11.56 -32.49 15.72
C PHE A 43 11.39 -32.84 17.20
N ASN A 44 10.76 -31.96 17.97
CA ASN A 44 10.49 -32.19 19.39
C ASN A 44 9.25 -33.06 19.65
N LYS A 45 8.58 -33.56 18.60
CA LYS A 45 7.33 -34.34 18.68
C LYS A 45 6.32 -33.71 19.63
N GLN A 46 6.22 -32.38 19.62
CA GLN A 46 5.29 -31.68 20.50
C GLN A 46 3.87 -31.96 20.02
N SER A 47 2.95 -32.20 20.96
CA SER A 47 1.54 -32.25 20.65
C SER A 47 1.03 -30.84 20.34
N PHE A 48 0.02 -30.75 19.47
CA PHE A 48 -0.60 -29.47 19.14
C PHE A 48 -1.17 -28.84 20.40
N SER A 49 -0.53 -27.77 20.87
CA SER A 49 -0.92 -27.08 22.09
C SER A 49 -0.51 -25.62 21.97
N LEU A 50 -1.45 -24.72 22.26
CA LEU A 50 -1.23 -23.27 22.26
C LEU A 50 -0.71 -22.75 23.61
N LYS A 51 -0.03 -23.60 24.38
CA LYS A 51 0.65 -23.17 25.61
C LYS A 51 1.92 -22.42 25.23
N GLY A 52 2.27 -21.40 26.03
CA GLY A 52 3.42 -20.52 25.75
C GLY A 52 4.79 -21.20 25.69
N SER A 53 4.94 -22.44 26.16
CA SER A 53 6.19 -23.22 26.04
C SER A 53 6.27 -24.07 24.76
N ASN A 54 5.24 -24.07 23.92
CA ASN A 54 5.12 -24.94 22.76
C ASN A 54 5.38 -24.17 21.46
N TYR A 55 6.17 -24.76 20.56
CA TYR A 55 6.56 -24.15 19.30
C TYR A 55 5.37 -23.94 18.35
N TYR A 56 4.28 -24.71 18.48
CA TYR A 56 3.06 -24.49 17.70
C TYR A 56 2.41 -23.13 17.99
N SER A 57 2.45 -22.66 19.24
CA SER A 57 1.90 -21.34 19.59
C SER A 57 2.65 -20.23 18.85
N SER A 58 3.98 -20.29 18.83
CA SER A 58 4.82 -19.33 18.12
C SER A 58 4.65 -19.43 16.60
N ALA A 59 4.54 -20.65 16.06
CA ALA A 59 4.26 -20.87 14.64
C ALA A 59 2.94 -20.24 14.21
N VAL A 60 1.86 -20.45 14.97
CA VAL A 60 0.53 -19.86 14.70
C VAL A 60 0.60 -18.34 14.76
N PHE A 61 1.24 -17.76 15.79
CA PHE A 61 1.37 -16.31 15.90
C PHE A 61 2.17 -15.70 14.74
N SER A 62 3.28 -16.34 14.34
CA SER A 62 4.02 -15.92 13.15
C SER A 62 3.19 -16.06 11.85
N GLY A 63 2.31 -17.06 11.77
CA GLY A 63 1.40 -17.23 10.64
C GLY A 63 0.37 -16.11 10.56
N ILE A 64 -0.21 -15.71 11.71
CA ILE A 64 -1.12 -14.56 11.80
C ILE A 64 -0.38 -13.27 11.40
N CYS A 65 0.84 -13.08 11.92
CA CYS A 65 1.67 -11.91 11.57
C CYS A 65 2.00 -11.86 10.06
N LEU A 66 2.23 -13.02 9.45
CA LEU A 66 2.42 -13.12 8.00
C LEU A 66 1.15 -12.72 7.25
N ALA A 67 -0.02 -13.23 7.66
CA ALA A 67 -1.30 -12.88 7.03
C ALA A 67 -1.58 -11.37 7.11
N THR A 68 -1.45 -10.78 8.30
CA THR A 68 -1.69 -9.34 8.50
C THR A 68 -0.70 -8.47 7.73
N SER A 69 0.57 -8.89 7.63
CA SER A 69 1.57 -8.17 6.83
C SER A 69 1.23 -8.17 5.33
N ILE A 70 0.70 -9.27 4.80
CA ILE A 70 0.27 -9.36 3.40
C ILE A 70 -0.95 -8.47 3.17
N GLU A 71 -1.93 -8.50 4.06
CA GLU A 71 -3.12 -7.63 3.98
C GLU A 71 -2.73 -6.15 3.98
N LEU A 72 -1.84 -5.73 4.89
CA LEU A 72 -1.32 -4.36 4.93
C LEU A 72 -0.61 -3.97 3.63
N TYR A 73 0.20 -4.86 3.06
CA TYR A 73 0.86 -4.63 1.78
C TYR A 73 -0.16 -4.44 0.64
N VAL A 74 -1.17 -5.31 0.55
CA VAL A 74 -2.21 -5.24 -0.48
C VAL A 74 -3.03 -3.96 -0.35
N MET A 75 -3.44 -3.60 0.87
CA MET A 75 -4.19 -2.37 1.12
C MET A 75 -3.36 -1.13 0.77
N ALA A 76 -2.09 -1.11 1.13
CA ALA A 76 -1.19 -0.01 0.78
C ALA A 76 -1.01 0.10 -0.75
N GLN A 77 -0.87 -1.03 -1.46
CA GLN A 77 -0.78 -1.07 -2.91
C GLN A 77 -2.06 -0.56 -3.58
N TRP A 78 -3.23 -1.00 -3.10
CA TRP A 78 -4.52 -0.57 -3.62
C TRP A 78 -4.73 0.93 -3.42
N TYR A 79 -4.40 1.45 -2.23
CA TYR A 79 -4.50 2.87 -1.92
C TYR A 79 -3.55 3.71 -2.78
N GLN A 80 -2.31 3.24 -3.03
CA GLN A 80 -1.39 3.89 -3.99
C GLN A 80 -1.98 3.98 -5.39
N ASN A 81 -2.62 2.91 -5.87
CA ASN A 81 -3.23 2.89 -7.19
C ASN A 81 -4.42 3.87 -7.29
N ALA A 82 -5.26 3.95 -6.25
CA ALA A 82 -6.37 4.91 -6.18
C ALA A 82 -5.89 6.38 -6.18
N LEU A 83 -4.83 6.67 -5.42
CA LEU A 83 -4.21 8.01 -5.40
C LEU A 83 -3.62 8.40 -6.76
N ARG A 84 -3.05 7.44 -7.50
CA ARG A 84 -2.53 7.67 -8.85
C ARG A 84 -3.64 7.92 -9.87
N ALA A 85 -4.75 7.18 -9.79
CA ALA A 85 -5.90 7.36 -10.69
C ALA A 85 -6.50 8.77 -10.56
N SER A 86 -6.78 9.20 -9.32
CA SER A 86 -7.31 10.56 -9.06
C SER A 86 -6.34 11.67 -9.47
N ALA A 87 -5.02 11.45 -9.37
CA ALA A 87 -4.04 12.41 -9.86
C ALA A 87 -4.03 12.50 -11.39
N LEU A 88 -4.31 11.41 -12.09
CA LEU A 88 -4.39 11.37 -13.55
C LEU A 88 -5.62 12.11 -14.06
N GLU A 89 -6.76 11.93 -13.40
CA GLU A 89 -8.02 12.66 -13.69
C GLU A 89 -7.87 14.17 -13.47
N ALA A 90 -7.20 14.58 -12.39
CA ALA A 90 -6.91 15.99 -12.13
C ALA A 90 -6.05 16.62 -13.25
N ARG A 91 -5.01 15.91 -13.70
CA ARG A 91 -4.16 16.37 -14.82
C ARG A 91 -4.91 16.43 -16.15
N ALA A 92 -5.78 15.45 -16.43
CA ALA A 92 -6.62 15.45 -17.62
C ALA A 92 -7.58 16.65 -17.64
N THR A 93 -8.12 17.02 -16.48
CA THR A 93 -9.00 18.19 -16.34
C THR A 93 -8.23 19.50 -16.54
N GLU A 94 -7.01 19.61 -16.01
CA GLU A 94 -6.13 20.77 -16.26
C GLU A 94 -5.76 20.88 -17.76
N LEU A 95 -5.36 19.79 -18.41
CA LEU A 95 -5.07 19.76 -19.85
C LEU A 95 -6.27 20.15 -20.70
N SER A 96 -7.46 19.65 -20.35
CA SER A 96 -8.72 20.05 -20.98
C SER A 96 -8.93 21.57 -20.88
N SER A 97 -8.84 22.14 -19.67
CA SER A 97 -8.99 23.59 -19.48
C SER A 97 -7.98 24.43 -20.26
N ASN A 98 -6.73 23.96 -20.33
CA ASN A 98 -5.65 24.65 -21.05
C ASN A 98 -5.78 24.51 -22.58
N SER A 99 -6.48 23.48 -23.05
CA SER A 99 -6.81 23.31 -24.47
C SER A 99 -7.94 24.24 -24.90
N TYR A 100 -8.89 24.54 -24.00
CA TYR A 100 -9.97 25.50 -24.25
C TYR A 100 -9.48 26.96 -24.33
N SER A 101 -8.40 27.32 -23.63
CA SER A 101 -7.80 28.66 -23.69
C SER A 101 -6.95 28.92 -24.94
N LEU A 102 -6.52 27.86 -25.64
CA LEU A 102 -5.71 27.94 -26.87
C LEU A 102 -6.53 27.86 -28.16
N ARG A 103 -7.86 27.75 -28.08
CA ARG A 103 -8.72 27.81 -29.26
C ARG A 103 -8.75 29.27 -29.74
N PRO A 104 -8.19 29.62 -30.92
CA PRO A 104 -8.31 30.98 -31.42
C PRO A 104 -9.82 31.29 -31.54
N THR A 105 -10.24 32.41 -30.96
CA THR A 105 -11.57 32.97 -31.17
C THR A 105 -11.66 33.43 -32.62
N THR A 106 -11.85 32.49 -33.55
CA THR A 106 -12.32 32.76 -34.92
C THR A 106 -13.79 33.16 -34.85
N SER A 107 -14.04 34.31 -34.24
CA SER A 107 -15.31 35.03 -34.28
C SER A 107 -15.13 36.50 -34.68
N ALA A 108 -13.94 36.89 -35.14
CA ALA A 108 -13.64 38.24 -35.61
C ALA A 108 -13.44 38.35 -37.14
N VAL A 109 -13.92 37.39 -37.94
CA VAL A 109 -13.91 37.48 -39.42
C VAL A 109 -15.24 37.02 -40.01
N VAL A 110 -16.36 37.52 -39.49
CA VAL A 110 -17.64 37.54 -40.23
C VAL A 110 -18.44 38.75 -39.75
N ASN A 111 -18.10 39.94 -40.22
CA ASN A 111 -19.07 41.01 -40.46
C ASN A 111 -18.42 42.23 -41.11
N ALA A 112 -19.06 42.66 -42.20
CA ALA A 112 -18.96 43.92 -42.93
C ALA A 112 -17.71 44.16 -43.78
#